data_AF-A0A4S2TXS2-F1
#
_entry.id   AF-A0A4S2TXS2-F1
#
_cell.length_a   1.000
_cell.length_b   1.000
_cell.length_c   1.000
_cell.angle_alpha   90.00
_cell.angle_beta   90.00
_cell.angle_gamma   90.00
#
_symmetry.space_group_name_H-M   'P 1'
#
loop_
_entity.id
_entity.type
_entity.pdbx_description
1 polymer ?
#
loop_
_entity_poly.entity_id
_entity_poly.type
_entity_poly.pdbx_seq_one_letter_code
_entity_poly.pdbx_strand_id
1 'polypeptide(L)'
;MNGDSGNVTKSDWFGNENGIHGYPDASLSDCGYGIAQVTTGMDGSYPDPLDTLHAGAVTTDYAANIAAGLRILGEKWNQLKDMGMSANSGSSAYIENWYMALWGYNSGVYTSSVNGGLGFFNNPINPSYPADRKAFLRYSYDDASRPGEWNYPEKILGWAEVPQLTWNGEASYAKPDMPLSALKTPPYDTFCDSSNACDPAAADPCPSWNNLCYWGKGVEWIGAQSSSNSSTEKLSYSLGSGEPELQSKYDHGSCSDYPSVYSRAIIVDDLGDHENTYDCGDFEAYQDGKFTLQVGDNITTRRNDGSFRATPYIANIDLHQLGAGFDRHVYFTHSYDYGEVFHQVTGRWQVHPASLPSGDQSGERFKVFVHLPSHGAEATVRYDFIPGDNTAGAQADYCNINQGTRSAGGETWFEMGTFSFWRGGRIEMDNIQKGGTGDDNVVFDAIAFVPFNRADPGACALVDGGL
;
A
#
# COMPACT_ATOMS: atom_id res chain seq x y z
N MET A 1 1.23 4.33 -14.16
CA MET A 1 2.51 3.80 -13.62
C MET A 1 2.45 2.32 -13.85
N ASN A 2 3.48 1.75 -14.47
CA ASN A 2 3.58 0.31 -14.64
C ASN A 2 4.13 -0.24 -13.33
N GLY A 3 3.29 -0.89 -12.55
CA GLY A 3 3.59 -1.42 -11.24
C GLY A 3 2.83 -2.72 -11.05
N ASP A 4 3.40 -3.68 -10.33
CA ASP A 4 2.67 -4.87 -9.93
C ASP A 4 1.58 -4.35 -8.99
N SER A 5 0.31 -4.44 -9.41
CA SER A 5 -0.78 -3.82 -8.67
C SER A 5 -0.73 -4.29 -7.21
N GLY A 6 -0.83 -3.34 -6.30
CA GLY A 6 -0.57 -3.61 -4.89
C GLY A 6 -0.59 -2.32 -4.10
N ASN A 7 -1.41 -2.28 -3.05
CA ASN A 7 -1.31 -1.22 -2.06
C ASN A 7 -0.79 -1.75 -0.72
N VAL A 8 -0.17 -0.87 0.04
CA VAL A 8 0.35 -1.22 1.37
C VAL A 8 -0.81 -1.36 2.36
N THR A 9 -0.91 -2.52 2.99
CA THR A 9 -1.83 -2.76 4.10
C THR A 9 -1.18 -2.30 5.41
N LYS A 10 -1.28 -0.99 5.71
CA LYS A 10 -0.87 -0.45 7.02
C LYS A 10 -2.08 0.16 7.74
N SER A 11 -2.54 -0.54 8.77
CA SER A 11 -3.66 -0.14 9.64
C SER A 11 -3.35 1.07 10.54
N ASP A 12 -2.08 1.27 10.90
CA ASP A 12 -1.67 2.33 11.84
C ASP A 12 -1.81 3.75 11.26
N TRP A 13 -1.90 3.87 9.93
CA TRP A 13 -2.24 5.13 9.25
C TRP A 13 -3.59 5.68 9.66
N PHE A 14 -4.51 4.82 10.08
CA PHE A 14 -5.85 5.20 10.48
C PHE A 14 -6.02 5.25 12.00
N GLY A 15 -4.95 5.04 12.77
CA GLY A 15 -4.98 5.04 14.24
C GLY A 15 -5.74 3.86 14.83
N ASN A 16 -5.91 2.80 14.05
CA ASN A 16 -6.64 1.59 14.43
C ASN A 16 -5.69 0.46 14.86
N GLU A 17 -4.47 0.81 15.28
CA GLU A 17 -3.41 -0.13 15.63
C GLU A 17 -3.19 -1.17 14.50
N ASN A 18 -3.46 -2.46 14.75
CA ASN A 18 -3.28 -3.56 13.81
C ASN A 18 -4.53 -3.90 12.98
N GLY A 19 -5.63 -3.14 13.09
CA GLY A 19 -6.91 -3.48 12.44
C GLY A 19 -7.35 -2.45 11.40
N ILE A 20 -7.83 -2.91 10.25
CA ILE A 20 -8.59 -2.07 9.29
C ILE A 20 -10.11 -2.20 9.48
N HIS A 21 -10.54 -3.06 10.41
CA HIS A 21 -11.94 -3.33 10.71
C HIS A 21 -12.65 -2.18 11.47
N GLY A 22 -11.87 -1.26 12.04
CA GLY A 22 -12.36 -0.15 12.85
C GLY A 22 -12.56 1.14 12.05
N TYR A 23 -13.42 2.02 12.55
CA TYR A 23 -13.40 3.42 12.10
C TYR A 23 -12.07 4.08 12.45
N PRO A 24 -11.46 4.86 11.53
CA PRO A 24 -10.24 5.60 11.82
C PRO A 24 -10.33 6.44 13.10
N ASP A 25 -9.31 6.32 13.95
CA ASP A 25 -9.04 7.22 15.07
C ASP A 25 -7.92 8.19 14.69
N ALA A 26 -8.32 9.39 14.25
CA ALA A 26 -7.38 10.45 13.89
C ALA A 26 -6.50 10.94 15.07
N SER A 27 -6.82 10.58 16.33
CA SER A 27 -5.98 10.93 17.48
C SER A 27 -4.81 9.96 17.68
N LEU A 28 -4.86 8.79 17.03
CA LEU A 28 -3.86 7.74 17.11
C LEU A 28 -3.18 7.46 15.75
N SER A 29 -3.55 8.16 14.68
CA SER A 29 -3.03 7.91 13.34
C SER A 29 -1.55 8.28 13.19
N ASP A 30 -0.73 7.36 12.66
CA ASP A 30 0.61 7.65 12.17
C ASP A 30 0.54 8.27 10.77
N CYS A 31 0.94 9.54 10.64
CA CYS A 31 0.82 10.32 9.40
C CYS A 31 2.02 10.17 8.45
N GLY A 32 2.84 9.10 8.58
CA GLY A 32 3.97 8.84 7.68
C GLY A 32 3.55 8.21 6.35
N TYR A 33 3.66 8.96 5.24
CA TYR A 33 3.22 8.49 3.91
C TYR A 33 4.39 7.94 3.06
N GLY A 34 4.14 6.81 2.39
CA GLY A 34 5.05 6.15 1.43
C GLY A 34 6.41 5.69 1.98
N ILE A 35 7.35 5.36 1.08
CA ILE A 35 8.66 4.75 1.39
C ILE A 35 9.48 5.57 2.40
N ALA A 36 9.53 6.89 2.22
CA ALA A 36 10.28 7.83 3.04
C ALA A 36 9.50 8.32 4.28
N GLN A 37 8.30 7.78 4.52
CA GLN A 37 7.42 8.12 5.65
C GLN A 37 7.27 9.64 5.82
N VAL A 38 6.95 10.32 4.72
CA VAL A 38 6.87 11.79 4.67
C VAL A 38 5.66 12.25 5.46
N THR A 39 5.87 13.13 6.45
CA THR A 39 4.80 13.81 7.21
C THR A 39 4.72 15.31 6.89
N THR A 40 5.83 15.90 6.44
CA THR A 40 5.96 17.35 6.27
C THR A 40 5.02 17.85 5.17
N GLY A 41 4.09 18.73 5.54
CA GLY A 41 3.11 19.32 4.63
C GLY A 41 1.95 18.38 4.28
N MET A 42 1.85 17.20 4.87
CA MET A 42 0.75 16.24 4.60
C MET A 42 -0.51 16.53 5.42
N ASP A 43 -0.41 17.39 6.44
CA ASP A 43 -1.50 17.79 7.31
C ASP A 43 -1.79 19.30 7.20
N GLY A 44 -3.06 19.67 7.31
CA GLY A 44 -3.52 21.06 7.16
C GLY A 44 -3.11 22.02 8.27
N SER A 45 -2.54 21.54 9.37
CA SER A 45 -1.97 22.36 10.45
C SER A 45 -0.54 22.83 10.18
N TYR A 46 0.15 22.27 9.18
CA TYR A 46 1.44 22.78 8.76
C TYR A 46 1.33 24.21 8.21
N PRO A 47 2.35 25.06 8.41
CA PRO A 47 2.35 26.42 7.85
C PRO A 47 2.22 26.45 6.32
N ASP A 48 2.83 25.48 5.65
CA ASP A 48 2.84 25.33 4.20
C ASP A 48 2.41 23.89 3.82
N PRO A 49 1.09 23.59 3.84
CA PRO A 49 0.59 22.26 3.48
C PRO A 49 0.70 22.03 1.97
N LEU A 50 0.94 20.79 1.57
CA LEU A 50 0.88 20.35 0.18
C LEU A 50 -0.56 20.42 -0.32
N ASP A 51 -0.74 20.77 -1.60
CA ASP A 51 -2.06 20.65 -2.23
C ASP A 51 -2.44 19.17 -2.42
N THR A 52 -3.72 18.92 -2.73
CA THR A 52 -4.26 17.55 -2.90
C THR A 52 -3.50 16.73 -3.94
N LEU A 53 -3.03 17.35 -5.03
CA LEU A 53 -2.34 16.65 -6.09
C LEU A 53 -0.95 16.18 -5.61
N HIS A 54 -0.18 17.06 -4.97
CA HIS A 54 1.15 16.73 -4.47
C HIS A 54 1.09 15.79 -3.26
N ALA A 55 0.14 15.97 -2.35
CA ALA A 55 -0.08 15.04 -1.25
C ALA A 55 -0.49 13.64 -1.77
N GLY A 56 -1.36 13.60 -2.79
CA GLY A 56 -1.71 12.37 -3.50
C GLY A 56 -0.48 11.69 -4.09
N ALA A 57 0.34 12.43 -4.86
CA ALA A 57 1.57 11.91 -5.45
C ALA A 57 2.56 11.39 -4.40
N VAL A 58 2.81 12.14 -3.32
CA VAL A 58 3.67 11.68 -2.21
C VAL A 58 3.12 10.39 -1.58
N THR A 59 1.80 10.18 -1.57
CA THR A 59 1.19 9.00 -0.98
C THR A 59 1.25 7.77 -1.90
N THR A 60 1.03 7.95 -3.21
CA THR A 60 0.81 6.84 -4.14
C THR A 60 1.93 6.61 -5.14
N ASP A 61 2.82 7.58 -5.36
CA ASP A 61 3.93 7.49 -6.30
C ASP A 61 5.26 7.36 -5.55
N TYR A 62 5.93 6.23 -5.73
CA TYR A 62 7.15 5.90 -5.01
C TYR A 62 8.29 6.88 -5.34
N ALA A 63 8.37 7.36 -6.59
CA ALA A 63 9.42 8.28 -7.02
C ALA A 63 9.17 9.69 -6.45
N ALA A 64 7.93 10.15 -6.46
CA ALA A 64 7.51 11.39 -5.83
C ALA A 64 7.77 11.35 -4.31
N ASN A 65 7.47 10.22 -3.66
CA ASN A 65 7.72 10.03 -2.25
C ASN A 65 9.23 10.04 -1.91
N ILE A 66 10.07 9.30 -2.65
CA ILE A 66 11.52 9.32 -2.49
C ILE A 66 12.08 10.73 -2.73
N ALA A 67 11.61 11.43 -3.77
CA ALA A 67 12.03 12.80 -4.07
C ALA A 67 11.65 13.77 -2.94
N ALA A 68 10.44 13.65 -2.38
CA ALA A 68 10.01 14.44 -1.23
C ALA A 68 10.86 14.16 0.01
N GLY A 69 11.14 12.89 0.32
CA GLY A 69 12.01 12.50 1.42
C GLY A 69 13.44 13.04 1.27
N LEU A 70 14.04 12.90 0.08
CA LEU A 70 15.39 13.44 -0.21
C LEU A 70 15.43 14.96 -0.10
N ARG A 71 14.40 15.66 -0.58
CA ARG A 71 14.28 17.12 -0.42
C ARG A 71 14.28 17.51 1.07
N ILE A 72 13.45 16.86 1.87
CA ILE A 72 13.36 17.13 3.32
C ILE A 72 14.70 16.84 4.01
N LEU A 73 15.36 15.73 3.69
CA LEU A 73 16.66 15.39 4.25
C LEU A 73 17.73 16.43 3.88
N GLY A 74 17.73 16.90 2.63
CA GLY A 74 18.59 17.99 2.17
C GLY A 74 18.31 19.33 2.86
N GLU A 75 17.03 19.64 3.11
CA GLU A 75 16.65 20.82 3.91
C GLU A 75 17.18 20.73 5.34
N LYS A 76 17.09 19.57 6.00
CA LYS A 76 17.65 19.39 7.35
C LYS A 76 19.17 19.55 7.36
N TRP A 77 19.84 18.99 6.35
CA TRP A 77 21.28 19.18 6.17
C TRP A 77 21.65 20.67 6.06
N ASN A 78 20.94 21.42 5.21
CA ASN A 78 21.21 22.85 5.01
C ASN A 78 20.91 23.66 6.28
N GLN A 79 19.81 23.38 6.98
CA GLN A 79 19.49 24.02 8.27
C GLN A 79 20.63 23.83 9.29
N LEU A 80 21.16 22.61 9.39
CA LEU A 80 22.29 22.33 10.28
C LEU A 80 23.55 23.08 9.85
N LYS A 81 23.84 23.13 8.53
CA LYS A 81 24.98 23.88 7.99
C LYS A 81 24.89 25.38 8.27
N ASP A 82 23.71 25.98 8.14
CA ASP A 82 23.47 27.39 8.45
C ASP A 82 23.68 27.70 9.94
N MET A 83 23.45 26.71 10.81
CA MET A 83 23.76 26.77 12.24
C MET A 83 25.23 26.46 12.58
N GLY A 84 26.08 26.19 11.57
CA GLY A 84 27.48 25.79 11.77
C GLY A 84 27.65 24.37 12.32
N MET A 85 26.63 23.52 12.22
CA MET A 85 26.63 22.14 12.72
C MET A 85 26.98 21.16 11.59
N SER A 86 27.95 20.29 11.85
CA SER A 86 28.31 19.21 10.94
C SER A 86 28.88 18.00 11.66
N ALA A 87 28.64 16.81 11.12
CA ALA A 87 29.31 15.59 11.53
C ALA A 87 30.57 15.33 10.67
N ASN A 88 31.67 14.96 11.34
CA ASN A 88 33.00 14.73 10.78
C ASN A 88 33.45 15.88 9.87
N SER A 89 33.86 15.60 8.63
CA SER A 89 34.26 16.65 7.67
C SER A 89 33.07 17.49 7.19
N GLY A 90 31.84 17.03 7.40
CA GLY A 90 30.65 17.67 6.86
C GLY A 90 30.56 17.64 5.33
N SER A 91 31.29 16.73 4.66
CA SER A 91 31.13 16.45 3.23
C SER A 91 29.86 15.63 3.00
N SER A 92 29.02 16.03 2.05
CA SER A 92 27.80 15.28 1.68
C SER A 92 28.10 13.96 0.97
N ALA A 93 29.33 13.76 0.49
CA ALA A 93 29.74 12.53 -0.19
C ALA A 93 29.81 11.31 0.74
N TYR A 94 29.92 11.52 2.06
CA TYR A 94 30.07 10.42 3.02
C TYR A 94 28.81 10.21 3.84
N ILE A 95 28.31 8.98 3.86
CA ILE A 95 27.04 8.59 4.49
C ILE A 95 27.03 8.92 5.98
N GLU A 96 28.14 8.69 6.69
CA GLU A 96 28.22 8.91 8.14
C GLU A 96 28.00 10.39 8.53
N ASN A 97 28.23 11.32 7.60
CA ASN A 97 28.06 12.75 7.86
C ASN A 97 26.58 13.16 7.90
N TRP A 98 25.68 12.33 7.35
CA TRP A 98 24.24 12.57 7.34
C TRP A 98 23.57 12.24 8.68
N TYR A 99 24.30 11.71 9.67
CA TYR A 99 23.77 11.31 10.98
C TYR A 99 22.89 12.38 11.63
N MET A 100 23.37 13.63 11.66
CA MET A 100 22.65 14.75 12.26
C MET A 100 21.44 15.18 11.42
N ALA A 101 21.51 15.06 10.10
CA ALA A 101 20.37 15.35 9.22
C ALA A 101 19.27 14.29 9.38
N LEU A 102 19.63 13.01 9.55
CA LEU A 102 18.69 11.93 9.88
C LEU A 102 17.99 12.17 11.23
N TRP A 103 18.72 12.66 12.22
CA TRP A 103 18.15 13.08 13.50
C TRP A 103 17.12 14.19 13.29
N GLY A 104 17.49 15.23 12.54
CA GLY A 104 16.60 16.34 12.19
C GLY A 104 15.42 15.93 11.30
N TYR A 105 15.56 14.86 10.52
CA TYR A 105 14.47 14.32 9.70
C TYR A 105 13.35 13.77 10.58
N ASN A 106 13.71 13.03 11.65
CA ASN A 106 12.75 12.43 12.56
C ASN A 106 12.13 13.43 13.54
N SER A 107 12.94 14.24 14.21
CA SER A 107 12.47 15.10 15.32
C SER A 107 12.55 16.60 15.04
N GLY A 108 12.94 17.00 13.84
CA GLY A 108 13.15 18.40 13.47
C GLY A 108 14.50 18.99 13.87
N VAL A 109 14.81 20.16 13.31
CA VAL A 109 15.96 21.00 13.67
C VAL A 109 15.42 22.30 14.29
N TYR A 110 15.78 22.57 15.53
CA TYR A 110 15.33 23.77 16.24
C TYR A 110 16.28 24.94 15.95
N THR A 111 15.88 25.84 15.05
CA THR A 111 16.73 26.94 14.54
C THR A 111 16.80 28.18 15.46
N SER A 112 16.33 28.08 16.70
CA SER A 112 16.43 29.14 17.70
C SER A 112 17.89 29.53 17.96
N SER A 113 18.18 30.83 18.11
CA SER A 113 19.50 31.33 18.46
C SER A 113 19.90 31.03 19.92
N VAL A 114 18.93 30.70 20.77
CA VAL A 114 19.14 30.29 22.17
C VAL A 114 18.74 28.83 22.30
N ASN A 115 19.70 27.97 22.65
CA ASN A 115 19.50 26.53 22.85
C ASN A 115 18.82 25.84 21.64
N GLY A 116 19.24 26.20 20.43
CA GLY A 116 18.84 25.55 19.19
C GLY A 116 19.72 24.33 18.86
N GLY A 117 19.21 23.46 17.99
CA GLY A 117 19.92 22.28 17.51
C GLY A 117 19.02 21.07 17.38
N LEU A 118 19.52 19.92 17.82
CA LEU A 118 18.86 18.62 17.74
C LEU A 118 18.31 18.19 19.10
N GLY A 119 17.03 17.83 19.16
CA GLY A 119 16.35 17.46 20.41
C GLY A 119 16.85 16.15 21.02
N PHE A 120 16.83 16.03 22.36
CA PHE A 120 17.46 14.93 23.10
C PHE A 120 16.93 13.52 22.78
N PHE A 121 15.71 13.38 22.25
CA PHE A 121 15.08 12.08 22.00
C PHE A 121 15.95 11.11 21.17
N ASN A 122 16.60 11.58 20.10
CA ASN A 122 17.49 10.76 19.26
C ASN A 122 18.96 10.78 19.70
N ASN A 123 19.26 11.32 20.90
CA ASN A 123 20.61 11.29 21.43
C ASN A 123 21.00 9.84 21.75
N PRO A 124 22.16 9.33 21.25
CA PRO A 124 22.61 7.98 21.56
C PRO A 124 22.69 7.67 23.04
N ILE A 125 22.88 8.69 23.88
CA ILE A 125 22.98 8.57 25.33
C ILE A 125 21.64 8.51 26.05
N ASN A 126 20.53 8.75 25.36
CA ASN A 126 19.20 8.75 25.98
C ASN A 126 18.94 7.38 26.65
N PRO A 127 18.60 7.36 27.96
CA PRO A 127 18.47 6.13 28.74
C PRO A 127 17.30 5.23 28.31
N SER A 128 16.43 5.68 27.40
CA SER A 128 15.45 4.80 26.74
C SER A 128 16.09 3.74 25.85
N TYR A 129 17.33 3.95 25.41
CA TYR A 129 18.10 3.01 24.59
C TYR A 129 19.12 2.27 25.45
N PRO A 130 19.29 0.93 25.31
CA PRO A 130 20.32 0.20 26.04
C PRO A 130 21.72 0.78 25.74
N ALA A 131 22.49 1.06 26.79
CA ALA A 131 23.80 1.71 26.66
C ALA A 131 24.86 0.83 25.99
N ASP A 132 24.72 -0.50 26.08
CA ASP A 132 25.65 -1.49 25.51
C ASP A 132 25.17 -2.08 24.17
N ARG A 133 24.08 -1.52 23.61
CA ARG A 133 23.52 -1.92 22.31
C ARG A 133 24.59 -1.92 21.23
N LYS A 134 24.53 -2.91 20.35
CA LYS A 134 25.44 -2.98 19.19
C LYS A 134 24.89 -2.14 18.05
N ALA A 135 25.66 -1.96 16.98
CA ALA A 135 25.11 -1.32 15.78
C ALA A 135 23.91 -2.13 15.26
N PHE A 136 22.79 -1.44 15.02
CA PHE A 136 21.53 -2.05 14.58
C PHE A 136 21.73 -2.96 13.36
N LEU A 137 21.22 -4.19 13.43
CA LEU A 137 21.25 -5.24 12.39
C LEU A 137 22.62 -5.82 12.04
N ARG A 138 23.73 -5.18 12.43
CA ARG A 138 25.09 -5.61 12.06
C ARG A 138 25.40 -7.04 12.51
N TYR A 139 24.88 -7.45 13.66
CA TYR A 139 25.19 -8.74 14.27
C TYR A 139 23.99 -9.69 14.30
N SER A 140 22.77 -9.18 14.24
CA SER A 140 21.55 -9.99 14.23
C SER A 140 20.42 -9.25 13.53
N TYR A 141 19.76 -9.93 12.59
CA TYR A 141 18.54 -9.39 11.97
C TYR A 141 17.37 -9.32 12.96
N ASP A 142 17.44 -10.06 14.09
CA ASP A 142 16.45 -9.99 15.16
C ASP A 142 16.35 -8.60 15.81
N ASP A 143 17.36 -7.74 15.66
CA ASP A 143 17.25 -6.34 16.10
C ASP A 143 15.99 -5.66 15.51
N ALA A 144 15.57 -6.06 14.30
CA ALA A 144 14.35 -5.58 13.65
C ALA A 144 13.05 -5.91 14.42
N SER A 145 13.05 -6.88 15.34
CA SER A 145 11.90 -7.19 16.21
C SER A 145 11.81 -6.26 17.42
N ARG A 146 12.89 -5.54 17.75
CA ARG A 146 12.98 -4.59 18.87
C ARG A 146 13.62 -3.26 18.45
N PRO A 147 13.15 -2.61 17.37
CA PRO A 147 13.80 -1.41 16.83
C PRO A 147 13.77 -0.22 17.79
N GLY A 148 12.88 -0.23 18.80
CA GLY A 148 12.80 0.80 19.84
C GLY A 148 14.05 0.92 20.71
N GLU A 149 14.95 -0.07 20.68
CA GLU A 149 16.23 -0.05 21.41
C GLU A 149 17.30 0.84 20.75
N TRP A 150 17.04 1.37 19.54
CA TRP A 150 17.96 2.24 18.79
C TRP A 150 17.31 3.58 18.45
N ASN A 151 18.12 4.64 18.45
CA ASN A 151 17.66 5.94 17.97
C ASN A 151 17.44 5.94 16.44
N TYR A 152 16.75 6.95 15.93
CA TYR A 152 16.39 7.00 14.51
C TYR A 152 17.59 6.97 13.55
N PRO A 153 18.65 7.80 13.71
CA PRO A 153 19.86 7.70 12.89
C PRO A 153 20.50 6.30 12.88
N GLU A 154 20.62 5.64 14.03
CA GLU A 154 21.16 4.29 14.14
C GLU A 154 20.35 3.27 13.34
N LYS A 155 19.00 3.37 13.39
CA LYS A 155 18.12 2.49 12.61
C LYS A 155 18.30 2.67 11.11
N ILE A 156 18.30 3.91 10.63
CA ILE A 156 18.44 4.20 9.20
C ILE A 156 19.81 3.76 8.67
N LEU A 157 20.88 4.03 9.42
CA LEU A 157 22.23 3.59 9.04
C LEU A 157 22.38 2.07 9.12
N GLY A 158 21.74 1.40 10.08
CA GLY A 158 21.70 -0.06 10.14
C GLY A 158 21.04 -0.67 8.91
N TRP A 159 19.88 -0.13 8.46
CA TRP A 159 19.25 -0.56 7.21
C TRP A 159 20.09 -0.22 5.97
N ALA A 160 20.82 0.90 5.97
CA ALA A 160 21.76 1.21 4.89
C ALA A 160 22.92 0.19 4.81
N GLU A 161 23.45 -0.26 5.95
CA GLU A 161 24.52 -1.27 6.00
C GLU A 161 24.03 -2.69 5.69
N VAL A 162 22.86 -3.05 6.23
CA VAL A 162 22.23 -4.36 6.13
C VAL A 162 20.87 -4.18 5.47
N PRO A 163 20.77 -4.42 4.14
CA PRO A 163 19.53 -4.25 3.41
C PRO A 163 18.39 -5.11 3.97
N GLN A 164 17.18 -4.59 3.83
CA GLN A 164 15.98 -5.39 4.00
C GLN A 164 16.03 -6.59 3.06
N LEU A 165 15.53 -7.73 3.55
CA LEU A 165 15.41 -8.94 2.78
C LEU A 165 14.02 -9.06 2.17
N THR A 166 13.95 -9.50 0.93
CA THR A 166 12.74 -9.97 0.26
C THR A 166 12.25 -11.28 0.90
N TRP A 167 11.04 -11.72 0.55
CA TRP A 167 10.43 -12.95 1.09
C TRP A 167 11.27 -14.22 0.84
N ASN A 168 12.06 -14.24 -0.25
CA ASN A 168 12.98 -15.32 -0.61
C ASN A 168 14.40 -15.12 -0.05
N GLY A 169 14.64 -14.11 0.79
CA GLY A 169 15.91 -13.87 1.48
C GLY A 169 16.96 -13.11 0.67
N GLU A 170 16.57 -12.43 -0.41
CA GLU A 170 17.48 -11.61 -1.23
C GLU A 170 17.50 -10.16 -0.74
N ALA A 171 18.61 -9.46 -0.95
CA ALA A 171 18.71 -8.05 -0.57
C ALA A 171 17.84 -7.16 -1.47
N SER A 172 16.94 -6.39 -0.89
CA SER A 172 16.00 -5.52 -1.62
C SER A 172 16.67 -4.30 -2.29
N TYR A 173 17.90 -3.96 -1.91
CA TYR A 173 18.66 -2.85 -2.49
C TYR A 173 20.16 -3.03 -2.34
N ALA A 174 20.93 -2.34 -3.20
CA ALA A 174 22.38 -2.37 -3.16
C ALA A 174 22.93 -1.74 -1.87
N LYS A 175 23.95 -2.39 -1.30
CA LYS A 175 24.72 -1.82 -0.18
C LYS A 175 25.56 -0.63 -0.66
N PRO A 176 25.78 0.38 0.20
CA PRO A 176 26.77 1.41 -0.02
C PRO A 176 28.19 0.85 -0.23
N ASP A 177 29.06 1.68 -0.80
CA ASP A 177 30.48 1.38 -0.85
C ASP A 177 31.09 1.66 0.54
N MET A 178 31.39 0.57 1.26
CA MET A 178 31.91 0.61 2.63
C MET A 178 33.36 0.10 2.65
N PRO A 179 34.38 0.99 2.65
CA PRO A 179 35.78 0.59 2.54
C PRO A 179 36.31 -0.22 3.74
N LEU A 180 35.60 -0.17 4.87
CA LEU A 180 35.89 -0.94 6.07
C LEU A 180 34.82 -1.99 6.38
N SER A 181 34.01 -2.34 5.37
CA SER A 181 32.94 -3.34 5.44
C SER A 181 31.81 -3.04 6.44
N ALA A 182 31.78 -1.84 7.02
CA ALA A 182 30.74 -1.37 7.92
C ALA A 182 30.73 0.17 7.97
N LEU A 183 29.57 0.74 8.29
CA LEU A 183 29.43 2.17 8.58
C LEU A 183 30.00 2.51 9.96
N LYS A 184 30.62 3.69 10.10
CA LYS A 184 31.11 4.17 11.40
C LYS A 184 30.03 4.95 12.14
N THR A 185 29.52 4.38 13.22
CA THR A 185 28.60 5.05 14.14
C THR A 185 29.37 5.88 15.17
N PRO A 186 28.79 7.00 15.66
CA PRO A 186 29.40 7.78 16.72
C PRO A 186 29.51 6.97 18.02
N PRO A 187 30.56 7.18 18.84
CA PRO A 187 30.59 6.73 20.23
C PRO A 187 29.35 7.17 21.03
N TYR A 188 28.98 6.38 22.04
CA TYR A 188 27.77 6.56 22.85
C TYR A 188 27.61 7.97 23.46
N ASP A 189 28.70 8.60 23.88
CA ASP A 189 28.73 9.89 24.57
C ASP A 189 29.03 11.09 23.65
N THR A 190 29.14 10.89 22.34
CA THR A 190 29.57 11.93 21.36
C THR A 190 28.75 13.22 21.43
N PHE A 191 27.46 13.12 21.75
CA PHE A 191 26.51 14.24 21.76
C PHE A 191 26.10 14.65 23.19
N CYS A 192 26.99 14.45 24.16
CA CYS A 192 26.74 14.74 25.56
C CYS A 192 27.93 15.49 26.18
N ASP A 193 27.77 16.79 26.40
CA ASP A 193 28.76 17.58 27.12
C ASP A 193 28.11 18.72 27.92
N SER A 194 28.94 19.56 28.54
CA SER A 194 28.46 20.69 29.34
C SER A 194 27.70 21.75 28.54
N SER A 195 27.77 21.75 27.20
CA SER A 195 27.06 22.73 26.36
C SER A 195 25.59 22.41 26.14
N ASN A 196 25.20 21.14 26.31
CA ASN A 196 23.81 20.72 26.30
C ASN A 196 23.39 20.16 27.67
N ALA A 197 23.96 20.71 28.75
CA ALA A 197 23.63 20.34 30.13
C ALA A 197 23.61 18.80 30.37
N CYS A 198 24.46 18.07 29.63
CA CYS A 198 24.43 16.62 29.59
C CYS A 198 25.60 16.04 30.39
N ASP A 199 25.31 15.08 31.27
CA ASP A 199 26.32 14.35 32.05
C ASP A 199 26.33 12.88 31.64
N PRO A 200 27.37 12.41 30.93
CA PRO A 200 27.41 11.03 30.47
C PRO A 200 27.62 9.99 31.57
N ALA A 201 27.99 10.42 32.78
CA ALA A 201 28.13 9.55 33.95
C ALA A 201 26.84 9.44 34.78
N ALA A 202 25.84 10.28 34.51
CA ALA A 202 24.57 10.26 35.23
C ALA A 202 23.64 9.15 34.71
N ALA A 203 22.80 8.61 35.59
CA ALA A 203 21.76 7.65 35.20
C ALA A 203 20.69 8.27 34.30
N ASP A 204 20.44 9.58 34.48
CA ASP A 204 19.64 10.40 33.58
C ASP A 204 20.54 11.54 33.06
N PRO A 205 21.18 11.36 31.89
CA PRO A 205 22.11 12.33 31.33
C PRO A 205 21.50 13.69 31.03
N CYS A 206 20.18 13.77 30.85
CA CYS A 206 19.44 15.01 30.63
C CYS A 206 18.15 15.04 31.47
N PRO A 207 18.22 15.42 32.75
CA PRO A 207 17.03 15.39 33.61
C PRO A 207 16.02 16.49 33.29
N SER A 208 16.40 17.53 32.55
CA SER A 208 15.50 18.65 32.24
C SER A 208 14.54 18.38 31.09
N TRP A 209 14.83 17.39 30.23
CA TRP A 209 14.01 17.00 29.07
C TRP A 209 13.47 18.18 28.24
N ASN A 210 14.30 19.22 28.09
CA ASN A 210 13.93 20.46 27.42
C ASN A 210 15.07 20.96 26.53
N ASN A 211 14.93 22.18 26.00
CA ASN A 211 15.89 22.76 25.07
C ASN A 211 17.31 22.89 25.63
N LEU A 212 17.52 22.87 26.96
CA LEU A 212 18.86 22.87 27.55
C LEU A 212 19.68 21.64 27.14
N CYS A 213 19.01 20.54 26.75
CA CYS A 213 19.66 19.31 26.33
C CYS A 213 19.83 19.16 24.82
N TYR A 214 19.49 20.20 24.06
CA TYR A 214 19.60 20.13 22.61
C TYR A 214 21.07 20.15 22.21
N TRP A 215 21.44 19.25 21.32
CA TRP A 215 22.78 19.23 20.77
C TRP A 215 22.92 20.31 19.70
N GLY A 216 23.79 21.29 19.91
CA GLY A 216 23.91 22.49 19.07
C GLY A 216 25.29 22.71 18.43
N LYS A 217 26.13 21.67 18.30
CA LYS A 217 27.51 21.78 17.81
C LYS A 217 27.85 20.82 16.68
N GLY A 218 28.94 21.07 15.96
CA GLY A 218 29.60 20.06 15.15
C GLY A 218 30.33 19.02 16.00
N VAL A 219 30.51 17.81 15.46
CA VAL A 219 31.19 16.67 16.09
C VAL A 219 32.03 15.91 15.08
N GLU A 220 33.03 15.17 15.54
CA GLU A 220 33.89 14.33 14.70
C GLU A 220 34.23 13.03 15.43
N TRP A 221 34.05 11.88 14.78
CA TRP A 221 34.40 10.56 15.30
C TRP A 221 35.20 9.69 14.32
N ILE A 222 35.28 10.07 13.05
CA ILE A 222 36.01 9.32 12.02
C ILE A 222 37.45 9.82 11.84
N GLY A 223 37.73 11.06 12.24
CA GLY A 223 38.99 11.73 11.93
C GLY A 223 39.03 12.26 10.49
N ALA A 224 40.24 12.40 9.93
CA ALA A 224 40.46 12.79 8.55
C ALA A 224 39.78 11.82 7.55
N GLN A 225 38.64 12.23 7.00
CA GLN A 225 37.84 11.42 6.08
C GLN A 225 38.47 11.34 4.68
N SER A 226 38.40 10.14 4.10
CA SER A 226 38.79 9.83 2.72
C SER A 226 38.01 8.61 2.23
N SER A 227 38.12 8.30 0.93
CA SER A 227 37.50 7.12 0.34
C SER A 227 38.00 5.78 0.90
N SER A 228 39.12 5.76 1.64
CA SER A 228 39.64 4.54 2.27
C SER A 228 39.06 4.26 3.66
N ASN A 229 38.32 5.21 4.26
CA ASN A 229 37.87 5.10 5.64
C ASN A 229 36.44 5.63 5.91
N SER A 230 35.74 6.09 4.87
CA SER A 230 34.39 6.68 4.94
C SER A 230 33.54 6.13 3.81
N SER A 231 32.26 5.89 4.08
CA SER A 231 31.38 5.15 3.18
C SER A 231 30.64 6.08 2.23
N THR A 232 30.48 5.69 0.98
CA THR A 232 29.80 6.49 -0.06
C THR A 232 28.57 5.77 -0.58
N GLU A 233 27.63 6.52 -1.14
CA GLU A 233 26.46 5.94 -1.81
C GLU A 233 26.88 5.02 -2.97
N LYS A 234 26.02 4.06 -3.28
CA LYS A 234 26.12 3.23 -4.47
C LYS A 234 24.78 3.22 -5.19
N LEU A 235 24.70 4.02 -6.26
CA LEU A 235 23.49 4.12 -7.06
C LEU A 235 23.34 2.87 -7.95
N SER A 236 22.18 2.22 -7.86
CA SER A 236 21.83 1.10 -8.76
C SER A 236 21.44 1.60 -10.16
N TYR A 237 20.94 2.84 -10.24
CA TYR A 237 20.56 3.52 -11.48
C TYR A 237 21.24 4.89 -11.55
N SER A 238 21.74 5.26 -12.72
CA SER A 238 22.34 6.57 -12.93
C SER A 238 21.29 7.68 -12.87
N LEU A 239 21.72 8.91 -12.55
CA LEU A 239 20.85 10.08 -12.64
C LEU A 239 20.31 10.25 -14.07
N GLY A 240 19.00 10.43 -14.18
CA GLY A 240 18.31 10.55 -15.48
C GLY A 240 17.99 9.21 -16.15
N SER A 241 18.28 8.07 -15.52
CA SER A 241 17.72 6.78 -15.93
C SER A 241 16.19 6.84 -15.90
N GLY A 242 15.55 6.18 -16.86
CA GLY A 242 14.11 5.95 -16.82
C GLY A 242 13.70 5.06 -15.65
N GLU A 243 12.40 4.99 -15.42
CA GLU A 243 11.80 4.05 -14.47
C GLU A 243 12.29 2.62 -14.75
N PRO A 244 12.81 1.88 -13.75
CA PRO A 244 13.19 0.50 -13.94
C PRO A 244 12.03 -0.36 -14.43
N GLU A 245 12.33 -1.41 -15.20
CA GLU A 245 11.32 -2.38 -15.60
C GLU A 245 10.69 -3.04 -14.37
N LEU A 246 9.37 -3.22 -14.43
CA LEU A 246 8.61 -3.91 -13.41
C LEU A 246 9.00 -5.38 -13.35
N GLN A 247 9.37 -5.85 -12.16
CA GLN A 247 9.58 -7.27 -11.89
C GLN A 247 8.40 -7.80 -11.09
N SER A 248 7.48 -8.51 -11.74
CA SER A 248 6.38 -9.18 -11.03
C SER A 248 6.92 -10.22 -10.06
N LYS A 249 6.33 -10.24 -8.87
CA LYS A 249 6.74 -11.16 -7.80
C LYS A 249 6.08 -12.53 -7.91
N TYR A 250 4.93 -12.61 -8.57
CA TYR A 250 4.15 -13.83 -8.72
C TYR A 250 4.17 -14.28 -10.17
N ASP A 251 4.29 -15.59 -10.39
CA ASP A 251 4.07 -16.17 -11.71
C ASP A 251 2.64 -15.86 -12.16
N HIS A 252 2.51 -15.57 -13.44
CA HIS A 252 1.29 -15.03 -14.01
C HIS A 252 1.00 -15.69 -15.36
N GLY A 253 -0.28 -15.83 -15.68
CA GLY A 253 -0.75 -16.35 -16.97
C GLY A 253 -0.49 -15.39 -18.15
N SER A 254 -0.91 -15.80 -19.34
CA SER A 254 -0.93 -14.91 -20.51
C SER A 254 -1.99 -13.82 -20.28
N CYS A 255 -1.73 -12.58 -20.70
CA CYS A 255 -2.74 -11.50 -20.68
C CYS A 255 -4.01 -11.86 -21.48
N SER A 256 -3.92 -12.85 -22.38
CA SER A 256 -5.00 -13.22 -23.31
C SER A 256 -5.54 -14.63 -23.08
N ASP A 257 -5.40 -15.19 -21.89
CA ASP A 257 -6.04 -16.47 -21.55
C ASP A 257 -7.54 -16.23 -21.30
N TYR A 258 -8.33 -16.01 -22.35
CA TYR A 258 -9.80 -16.10 -22.29
C TYR A 258 -10.24 -17.56 -22.45
N PRO A 259 -11.46 -17.95 -22.04
CA PRO A 259 -11.94 -19.33 -22.20
C PRO A 259 -11.78 -19.75 -23.67
N SER A 260 -10.91 -20.73 -23.92
CA SER A 260 -10.36 -21.10 -25.25
C SER A 260 -11.38 -21.61 -26.28
N VAL A 261 -12.67 -21.45 -26.00
CA VAL A 261 -13.74 -22.10 -26.74
C VAL A 261 -14.38 -21.20 -27.80
N TYR A 262 -14.43 -19.85 -27.72
CA TYR A 262 -15.17 -19.07 -28.75
C TYR A 262 -14.70 -17.63 -29.01
N SER A 263 -14.55 -17.28 -30.29
CA SER A 263 -14.13 -15.98 -30.85
C SER A 263 -15.17 -14.84 -30.73
N ARG A 264 -16.13 -14.92 -29.79
CA ARG A 264 -17.25 -13.96 -29.63
C ARG A 264 -17.62 -13.73 -28.16
N ALA A 265 -16.72 -14.07 -27.23
CA ALA A 265 -16.94 -13.76 -25.82
C ALA A 265 -17.00 -12.23 -25.65
N ILE A 266 -17.96 -11.78 -24.87
CA ILE A 266 -17.98 -10.43 -24.33
C ILE A 266 -17.34 -10.54 -22.94
N ILE A 267 -16.17 -9.95 -22.76
CA ILE A 267 -15.49 -9.92 -21.47
C ILE A 267 -15.79 -8.54 -20.87
N VAL A 268 -16.11 -8.54 -19.57
CA VAL A 268 -16.25 -7.33 -18.78
C VAL A 268 -15.26 -7.49 -17.63
N ASP A 269 -14.23 -6.68 -17.66
CA ASP A 269 -13.07 -6.67 -16.77
C ASP A 269 -13.20 -5.58 -15.71
N ASP A 270 -12.42 -5.66 -14.64
CA ASP A 270 -12.45 -4.66 -13.58
C ASP A 270 -11.69 -3.37 -13.90
N LEU A 271 -10.84 -3.42 -14.94
CA LEU A 271 -10.17 -2.27 -15.55
C LEU A 271 -10.98 -1.67 -16.71
N GLY A 272 -10.82 -0.38 -16.96
CA GLY A 272 -11.39 0.28 -18.16
C GLY A 272 -10.39 0.43 -19.31
N ASP A 273 -10.88 0.90 -20.48
CA ASP A 273 -10.13 1.16 -21.75
C ASP A 273 -8.85 2.04 -21.64
N HIS A 274 -8.39 2.43 -20.45
CA HIS A 274 -7.27 3.34 -20.23
C HIS A 274 -6.23 2.82 -19.23
N GLU A 275 -6.44 1.65 -18.63
CA GLU A 275 -5.67 1.18 -17.49
C GLU A 275 -4.81 -0.02 -17.85
N ASN A 276 -3.77 0.21 -18.65
CA ASN A 276 -2.81 -0.83 -19.02
C ASN A 276 -1.71 -0.96 -17.94
N THR A 277 -2.02 -1.62 -16.82
CA THR A 277 -1.14 -1.74 -15.64
C THR A 277 0.16 -2.52 -15.93
N TYR A 278 0.12 -3.48 -16.87
CA TYR A 278 1.20 -4.42 -17.14
C TYR A 278 1.59 -4.55 -18.63
N ASP A 279 1.28 -3.55 -19.45
CA ASP A 279 1.48 -3.59 -20.92
C ASP A 279 0.79 -4.77 -21.63
N CYS A 280 -0.32 -5.24 -21.06
CA CYS A 280 -1.17 -6.25 -21.66
C CYS A 280 -1.98 -5.69 -22.86
N GLY A 281 -2.20 -4.37 -22.90
CA GLY A 281 -2.92 -3.66 -23.96
C GLY A 281 -4.42 -3.61 -23.70
N ASP A 282 -5.11 -2.58 -24.21
CA ASP A 282 -6.54 -2.41 -23.98
C ASP A 282 -7.32 -3.55 -24.67
N PHE A 283 -7.92 -4.45 -23.88
CA PHE A 283 -8.70 -5.59 -24.39
C PHE A 283 -10.21 -5.33 -24.45
N GLU A 284 -10.68 -4.32 -23.72
CA GLU A 284 -12.08 -3.93 -23.71
C GLU A 284 -12.33 -2.95 -24.85
N ALA A 285 -13.24 -3.28 -25.76
CA ALA A 285 -13.93 -2.22 -26.47
C ALA A 285 -15.03 -1.69 -25.54
N TYR A 286 -15.23 -0.37 -25.46
CA TYR A 286 -16.45 0.24 -24.88
C TYR A 286 -17.78 -0.48 -25.22
N GLN A 287 -17.82 -1.23 -26.32
CA GLN A 287 -18.98 -1.99 -26.79
C GLN A 287 -19.21 -3.34 -26.09
N ASP A 288 -18.24 -3.82 -25.32
CA ASP A 288 -18.30 -5.13 -24.66
C ASP A 288 -19.15 -5.04 -23.39
N GLY A 289 -18.86 -4.10 -22.50
CA GLY A 289 -19.67 -3.90 -21.32
C GLY A 289 -19.21 -2.81 -20.38
N LYS A 290 -19.60 -2.95 -19.13
CA LYS A 290 -19.20 -2.05 -18.05
C LYS A 290 -19.10 -2.82 -16.74
N PHE A 291 -17.93 -2.72 -16.12
CA PHE A 291 -17.77 -2.98 -14.69
C PHE A 291 -18.11 -1.75 -13.86
N THR A 292 -18.66 -1.96 -12.67
CA THR A 292 -18.83 -0.91 -11.68
C THR A 292 -18.52 -1.45 -10.31
N LEU A 293 -17.50 -0.89 -9.69
CA LEU A 293 -17.20 -1.08 -8.29
C LEU A 293 -17.84 0.03 -7.48
N GLN A 294 -18.74 -0.33 -6.58
CA GLN A 294 -19.39 0.59 -5.66
C GLN A 294 -18.87 0.33 -4.26
N VAL A 295 -18.24 1.34 -3.67
CA VAL A 295 -17.83 1.32 -2.27
C VAL A 295 -18.97 1.91 -1.44
N GLY A 296 -19.57 1.12 -0.55
CA GLY A 296 -20.73 1.47 0.29
C GLY A 296 -22.09 1.50 -0.39
N ASP A 297 -23.13 1.74 0.40
CA ASP A 297 -24.52 1.90 -0.04
C ASP A 297 -25.07 3.33 0.12
N ASN A 298 -24.21 4.30 0.47
CA ASN A 298 -24.56 5.72 0.75
C ASN A 298 -25.62 5.93 1.87
N ILE A 299 -25.85 4.95 2.74
CA ILE A 299 -26.68 5.13 3.95
C ILE A 299 -26.00 6.05 4.96
N THR A 300 -26.69 7.12 5.36
CA THR A 300 -26.22 8.02 6.42
C THR A 300 -26.64 7.52 7.79
N THR A 301 -25.67 7.23 8.65
CA THR A 301 -25.91 6.74 10.03
C THR A 301 -25.55 7.81 11.07
N ARG A 302 -26.34 7.90 12.14
CA ARG A 302 -26.07 8.79 13.29
C ARG A 302 -25.19 8.07 14.32
N ARG A 303 -24.05 8.65 14.68
CA ARG A 303 -23.12 8.13 15.69
C ARG A 303 -23.59 8.44 17.11
N ASN A 304 -22.99 7.74 18.09
CA ASN A 304 -23.21 7.98 19.52
C ASN A 304 -22.78 9.39 19.96
N ASP A 305 -21.84 10.02 19.25
CA ASP A 305 -21.41 11.41 19.44
C ASP A 305 -22.39 12.45 18.85
N GLY A 306 -23.47 12.00 18.19
CA GLY A 306 -24.49 12.84 17.59
C GLY A 306 -24.21 13.32 16.16
N SER A 307 -23.04 13.01 15.58
CA SER A 307 -22.71 13.31 14.18
C SER A 307 -23.38 12.34 13.21
N PHE A 308 -23.57 12.79 11.95
CA PHE A 308 -24.05 11.95 10.85
C PHE A 308 -22.90 11.68 9.88
N ARG A 309 -22.75 10.44 9.41
CA ARG A 309 -21.83 10.10 8.32
C ARG A 309 -22.46 9.10 7.35
N ALA A 310 -22.25 9.30 6.06
CA ALA A 310 -22.53 8.29 5.06
C ALA A 310 -21.57 7.09 5.25
N THR A 311 -22.07 5.86 5.12
CA THR A 311 -21.29 4.76 4.53
C THR A 311 -20.68 5.31 3.23
N PRO A 312 -19.34 5.25 3.03
CA PRO A 312 -18.51 4.09 3.33
C PRO A 312 -17.06 4.41 3.72
N TYR A 313 -16.85 5.16 4.80
CA TYR A 313 -15.47 5.52 5.16
C TYR A 313 -14.55 4.31 5.41
N ILE A 314 -15.08 3.16 5.86
CA ILE A 314 -14.26 1.96 6.11
C ILE A 314 -14.04 1.16 4.83
N ALA A 315 -15.06 0.95 4.00
CA ALA A 315 -14.89 0.18 2.77
C ALA A 315 -13.88 0.81 1.78
N ASN A 316 -13.67 2.14 1.80
CA ASN A 316 -12.60 2.78 1.01
C ASN A 316 -11.18 2.49 1.56
N ILE A 317 -11.07 2.18 2.85
CA ILE A 317 -9.81 1.86 3.53
C ILE A 317 -9.44 0.39 3.31
N ASP A 318 -10.48 -0.44 3.32
CA ASP A 318 -10.42 -1.90 3.20
C ASP A 318 -10.53 -2.39 1.75
N LEU A 319 -10.54 -1.46 0.78
CA LEU A 319 -10.47 -1.77 -0.64
C LEU A 319 -9.01 -1.73 -1.09
N HIS A 320 -8.59 -2.83 -1.66
CA HIS A 320 -7.22 -3.09 -2.08
C HIS A 320 -7.16 -3.50 -3.54
N GLN A 321 -5.95 -3.48 -4.08
CA GLN A 321 -5.66 -3.98 -5.42
C GLN A 321 -4.47 -4.93 -5.35
N LEU A 322 -4.44 -5.89 -6.26
CA LEU A 322 -3.38 -6.90 -6.34
C LEU A 322 -3.08 -7.22 -7.81
N GLY A 323 -1.81 -7.44 -8.12
CA GLY A 323 -1.31 -7.88 -9.41
C GLY A 323 -1.54 -9.36 -9.61
N ALA A 324 -2.81 -9.72 -9.82
CA ALA A 324 -3.31 -11.07 -10.03
C ALA A 324 -4.50 -11.01 -11.00
N GLY A 325 -5.09 -12.15 -11.35
CA GLY A 325 -6.34 -12.17 -12.09
C GLY A 325 -6.20 -11.85 -13.58
N PHE A 326 -7.34 -11.61 -14.22
CA PHE A 326 -7.39 -11.27 -15.64
C PHE A 326 -6.77 -9.89 -15.82
N ASP A 327 -6.07 -9.69 -16.94
CA ASP A 327 -5.28 -8.47 -17.21
C ASP A 327 -4.28 -8.05 -16.10
N ARG A 328 -4.00 -8.94 -15.13
CA ARG A 328 -3.10 -8.76 -13.99
C ARG A 328 -3.50 -7.63 -13.06
N HIS A 329 -4.79 -7.41 -12.94
CA HIS A 329 -5.33 -6.57 -11.91
C HIS A 329 -6.54 -7.23 -11.31
N VAL A 330 -6.66 -7.11 -9.98
CA VAL A 330 -7.93 -7.34 -9.31
C VAL A 330 -8.12 -6.29 -8.23
N TYR A 331 -9.38 -5.96 -7.97
CA TYR A 331 -9.76 -5.37 -6.69
C TYR A 331 -10.05 -6.47 -5.67
N PHE A 332 -9.67 -6.25 -4.42
CA PHE A 332 -10.06 -7.14 -3.34
C PHE A 332 -10.38 -6.40 -2.05
N THR A 333 -11.17 -7.04 -1.21
CA THR A 333 -11.49 -6.59 0.15
C THR A 333 -11.74 -7.83 1.01
N HIS A 334 -12.02 -7.66 2.29
CA HIS A 334 -12.28 -8.79 3.18
C HIS A 334 -13.78 -9.13 3.25
N SER A 335 -14.07 -10.40 3.53
CA SER A 335 -15.44 -10.89 3.70
C SER A 335 -15.98 -10.59 5.10
N TYR A 336 -17.15 -9.96 5.20
CA TYR A 336 -17.80 -9.65 6.47
C TYR A 336 -19.22 -10.21 6.58
N ASP A 337 -19.70 -10.48 7.79
CA ASP A 337 -21.07 -10.96 8.03
C ASP A 337 -22.15 -9.90 7.76
N TYR A 338 -23.40 -10.32 7.59
CA TYR A 338 -24.53 -9.48 7.17
C TYR A 338 -24.81 -8.22 8.03
N GLY A 339 -24.27 -8.15 9.25
CA GLY A 339 -24.39 -6.98 10.13
C GLY A 339 -23.40 -5.85 9.84
N GLU A 340 -22.33 -6.13 9.09
CA GLU A 340 -21.16 -5.26 8.93
C GLU A 340 -21.18 -4.46 7.62
N VAL A 341 -22.35 -3.89 7.29
CA VAL A 341 -22.60 -3.17 6.02
C VAL A 341 -21.68 -1.96 5.79
N PHE A 342 -20.95 -1.49 6.81
CA PHE A 342 -19.98 -0.40 6.67
C PHE A 342 -18.74 -0.78 5.86
N HIS A 343 -18.50 -2.08 5.68
CA HIS A 343 -17.43 -2.66 4.86
C HIS A 343 -17.88 -2.98 3.44
N GLN A 344 -19.15 -2.74 3.10
CA GLN A 344 -19.72 -3.25 1.86
C GLN A 344 -19.04 -2.62 0.64
N VAL A 345 -18.54 -3.49 -0.24
CA VAL A 345 -18.09 -3.19 -1.59
C VAL A 345 -18.85 -4.12 -2.54
N THR A 346 -19.41 -3.55 -3.60
CA THR A 346 -20.24 -4.28 -4.56
C THR A 346 -19.66 -4.14 -5.97
N GLY A 347 -19.35 -5.27 -6.61
CA GLY A 347 -18.96 -5.34 -8.01
C GLY A 347 -20.14 -5.69 -8.90
N ARG A 348 -20.22 -5.07 -10.09
CA ARG A 348 -21.29 -5.32 -11.06
C ARG A 348 -20.73 -5.41 -12.47
N TRP A 349 -21.07 -6.48 -13.18
CA TRP A 349 -20.69 -6.71 -14.57
C TRP A 349 -21.93 -6.68 -15.45
N GLN A 350 -21.89 -5.83 -16.48
CA GLN A 350 -23.00 -5.60 -17.39
C GLN A 350 -22.52 -5.66 -18.83
N VAL A 351 -23.15 -6.52 -19.64
CA VAL A 351 -23.02 -6.45 -21.10
C VAL A 351 -23.60 -5.13 -21.59
N HIS A 352 -22.97 -4.52 -22.60
CA HIS A 352 -23.40 -3.24 -23.12
C HIS A 352 -24.90 -3.28 -23.51
N PRO A 353 -25.76 -2.32 -23.06
CA PRO A 353 -27.21 -2.42 -23.24
C PRO A 353 -27.69 -2.49 -24.69
N ALA A 354 -26.91 -1.97 -25.66
CA ALA A 354 -27.26 -2.08 -27.07
C ALA A 354 -27.09 -3.50 -27.64
N SER A 355 -26.31 -4.35 -26.97
CA SER A 355 -26.08 -5.75 -27.30
C SER A 355 -27.16 -6.66 -26.70
N LEU A 356 -28.02 -6.13 -25.84
CA LEU A 356 -29.11 -6.88 -25.20
C LEU A 356 -30.49 -6.48 -25.73
N PRO A 357 -31.42 -7.45 -25.82
CA PRO A 357 -32.80 -7.23 -26.24
C PRO A 357 -33.58 -6.41 -25.21
N SER A 358 -34.61 -5.70 -25.68
CA SER A 358 -35.61 -5.08 -24.81
C SER A 358 -36.49 -6.14 -24.14
N GLY A 359 -37.07 -5.84 -22.98
CA GLY A 359 -37.84 -6.80 -22.17
C GLY A 359 -39.06 -7.44 -22.83
N ASP A 360 -39.55 -6.88 -23.94
CA ASP A 360 -40.64 -7.40 -24.77
C ASP A 360 -40.17 -8.41 -25.85
N GLN A 361 -38.85 -8.66 -25.94
CA GLN A 361 -38.24 -9.59 -26.89
C GLN A 361 -37.71 -10.85 -26.18
N SER A 362 -37.31 -11.87 -26.93
CA SER A 362 -36.59 -13.04 -26.39
C SER A 362 -35.25 -12.60 -25.80
N GLY A 363 -34.92 -13.10 -24.61
CA GLY A 363 -33.66 -12.80 -23.94
C GLY A 363 -32.45 -13.38 -24.69
N GLU A 364 -31.30 -12.73 -24.54
CA GLU A 364 -30.05 -13.24 -25.07
C GLU A 364 -29.41 -14.14 -24.02
N ARG A 365 -29.17 -15.41 -24.37
CA ARG A 365 -28.59 -16.40 -23.48
C ARG A 365 -27.08 -16.43 -23.62
N PHE A 366 -26.41 -16.42 -22.48
CA PHE A 366 -24.96 -16.56 -22.41
C PHE A 366 -24.59 -17.75 -21.55
N LYS A 367 -23.53 -18.46 -21.94
CA LYS A 367 -22.74 -19.29 -21.04
C LYS A 367 -21.75 -18.36 -20.34
N VAL A 368 -21.78 -18.36 -19.00
CA VAL A 368 -21.09 -17.36 -18.18
C VAL A 368 -19.91 -17.99 -17.45
N PHE A 369 -18.76 -17.32 -17.52
CA PHE A 369 -17.55 -17.67 -16.79
C PHE A 369 -17.14 -16.51 -15.89
N VAL A 370 -16.66 -16.83 -14.70
CA VAL A 370 -15.99 -15.86 -13.82
C VAL A 370 -14.50 -16.16 -13.82
N HIS A 371 -13.68 -15.11 -13.91
CA HIS A 371 -12.26 -15.25 -13.71
C HIS A 371 -11.93 -15.25 -12.22
N LEU A 372 -11.06 -16.16 -11.81
CA LEU A 372 -10.62 -16.30 -10.43
C LEU A 372 -9.09 -16.26 -10.41
N PRO A 373 -8.48 -15.39 -9.60
CA PRO A 373 -7.04 -15.23 -9.60
C PRO A 373 -6.33 -16.44 -9.00
N SER A 374 -5.07 -16.62 -9.35
CA SER A 374 -4.20 -17.63 -8.76
C SER A 374 -3.98 -17.45 -7.26
N HIS A 375 -4.09 -16.22 -6.74
CA HIS A 375 -3.85 -15.89 -5.35
C HIS A 375 -4.70 -14.68 -4.91
N GLY A 376 -4.79 -14.46 -3.60
CA GLY A 376 -5.53 -13.33 -3.03
C GLY A 376 -7.04 -13.50 -2.92
N ALA A 377 -7.63 -14.60 -3.39
CA ALA A 377 -9.06 -14.91 -3.24
C ALA A 377 -9.27 -16.15 -2.36
N GLU A 378 -10.08 -16.04 -1.31
CA GLU A 378 -10.24 -17.09 -0.28
C GLU A 378 -11.70 -17.37 0.07
N ALA A 379 -12.54 -16.33 0.02
CA ALA A 379 -13.91 -16.36 0.52
C ALA A 379 -14.87 -17.19 -0.35
N THR A 380 -15.99 -17.58 0.27
CA THR A 380 -17.17 -18.07 -0.45
C THR A 380 -18.10 -16.90 -0.72
N VAL A 381 -18.33 -16.62 -2.01
CA VAL A 381 -19.02 -15.43 -2.48
C VAL A 381 -20.28 -15.81 -3.23
N ARG A 382 -21.34 -15.05 -3.00
CA ARG A 382 -22.59 -15.12 -3.75
C ARG A 382 -22.55 -14.19 -4.96
N TYR A 383 -22.74 -14.76 -6.15
CA TYR A 383 -22.94 -14.05 -7.41
C TYR A 383 -24.42 -14.08 -7.76
N ASP A 384 -25.08 -12.93 -7.79
CA ASP A 384 -26.48 -12.78 -8.17
C ASP A 384 -26.62 -12.50 -9.66
N PHE A 385 -27.37 -13.37 -10.35
CA PHE A 385 -27.72 -13.27 -11.76
C PHE A 385 -29.05 -12.56 -11.89
N ILE A 386 -29.03 -11.32 -12.38
CA ILE A 386 -30.21 -10.48 -12.51
C ILE A 386 -30.56 -10.36 -14.00
N PRO A 387 -31.72 -10.89 -14.45
CA PRO A 387 -32.03 -10.97 -15.88
C PRO A 387 -32.31 -9.61 -16.53
N GLY A 388 -32.68 -8.59 -15.75
CA GLY A 388 -33.18 -7.32 -16.26
C GLY A 388 -34.69 -7.36 -16.52
N ASP A 389 -35.24 -6.22 -16.95
CA ASP A 389 -36.68 -6.08 -17.19
C ASP A 389 -37.10 -6.99 -18.35
N ASN A 390 -38.07 -7.86 -18.09
CA ASN A 390 -38.53 -8.84 -19.07
C ASN A 390 -40.01 -9.18 -18.88
N THR A 391 -40.66 -9.52 -19.99
CA THR A 391 -42.05 -10.01 -20.03
C THR A 391 -42.13 -11.55 -20.07
N ALA A 392 -40.97 -12.21 -20.18
CA ALA A 392 -40.84 -13.67 -20.17
C ALA A 392 -41.09 -14.31 -18.80
N GLY A 393 -41.07 -13.52 -17.72
CA GLY A 393 -41.22 -13.99 -16.34
C GLY A 393 -39.91 -14.43 -15.69
N ALA A 394 -38.78 -14.11 -16.31
CA ALA A 394 -37.46 -14.44 -15.81
C ALA A 394 -37.18 -13.80 -14.45
N GLN A 395 -36.79 -14.64 -13.50
CA GLN A 395 -36.45 -14.25 -12.13
C GLN A 395 -34.94 -14.27 -11.94
N ALA A 396 -34.47 -13.52 -10.95
CA ALA A 396 -33.08 -13.59 -10.53
C ALA A 396 -32.75 -14.98 -9.95
N ASP A 397 -31.50 -15.41 -10.13
CA ASP A 397 -30.93 -16.60 -9.51
C ASP A 397 -29.54 -16.27 -8.95
N TYR A 398 -28.87 -17.22 -8.31
CA TYR A 398 -27.55 -16.99 -7.74
C TYR A 398 -26.63 -18.21 -7.81
N CYS A 399 -25.33 -17.96 -7.72
CA CYS A 399 -24.32 -18.98 -7.55
C CYS A 399 -23.41 -18.66 -6.36
N ASN A 400 -23.16 -19.66 -5.50
CA ASN A 400 -22.15 -19.55 -4.46
C ASN A 400 -20.85 -20.20 -4.92
N ILE A 401 -19.77 -19.44 -4.89
CA ILE A 401 -18.45 -19.85 -5.39
C ILE A 401 -17.43 -19.61 -4.28
N ASN A 402 -16.71 -20.65 -3.86
CA ASN A 402 -15.50 -20.47 -3.07
C ASN A 402 -14.35 -20.12 -4.02
N GLN A 403 -13.91 -18.86 -4.02
CA GLN A 403 -12.98 -18.36 -5.03
C GLN A 403 -11.64 -19.10 -4.96
N GLY A 404 -11.07 -19.29 -3.76
CA GLY A 404 -9.77 -19.97 -3.60
C GLY A 404 -9.77 -21.46 -3.95
N THR A 405 -10.82 -22.20 -3.57
CA THR A 405 -10.92 -23.63 -3.92
C THR A 405 -11.16 -23.83 -5.41
N ARG A 406 -11.84 -22.89 -6.06
CA ARG A 406 -12.18 -22.98 -7.49
C ARG A 406 -11.01 -22.56 -8.39
N SER A 407 -10.20 -21.58 -7.99
CA SER A 407 -8.96 -21.24 -8.68
C SER A 407 -7.86 -22.29 -8.43
N ALA A 408 -7.88 -22.96 -7.28
CA ALA A 408 -6.92 -23.99 -6.89
C ALA A 408 -5.45 -23.52 -7.05
N GLY A 409 -5.19 -22.24 -6.81
CA GLY A 409 -3.86 -21.64 -6.93
C GLY A 409 -3.46 -21.22 -8.35
N GLY A 410 -4.36 -21.22 -9.33
CA GLY A 410 -4.08 -20.84 -10.72
C GLY A 410 -5.10 -19.85 -11.30
N GLU A 411 -4.68 -19.11 -12.33
CA GLU A 411 -5.57 -18.23 -13.10
C GLU A 411 -6.65 -19.06 -13.82
N THR A 412 -7.92 -18.89 -13.43
CA THR A 412 -8.96 -19.84 -13.78
C THR A 412 -10.25 -19.16 -14.23
N TRP A 413 -10.70 -19.47 -15.45
CA TRP A 413 -12.08 -19.23 -15.88
C TRP A 413 -12.99 -20.36 -15.42
N PHE A 414 -13.81 -20.08 -14.39
CA PHE A 414 -14.78 -21.04 -13.87
C PHE A 414 -16.12 -20.91 -14.58
N GLU A 415 -16.57 -21.98 -15.25
CA GLU A 415 -17.88 -22.02 -15.90
C GLU A 415 -19.00 -22.12 -14.85
N MET A 416 -19.84 -21.10 -14.78
CA MET A 416 -20.97 -21.06 -13.84
C MET A 416 -22.20 -21.80 -14.38
N GLY A 417 -22.50 -21.61 -15.66
CA GLY A 417 -23.66 -22.16 -16.36
C GLY A 417 -24.20 -21.18 -17.39
N THR A 418 -25.45 -21.35 -17.81
CA THR A 418 -26.10 -20.43 -18.75
C THR A 418 -27.19 -19.59 -18.11
N PHE A 419 -27.30 -18.33 -18.51
CA PHE A 419 -28.36 -17.43 -18.06
C PHE A 419 -28.74 -16.43 -19.16
N SER A 420 -30.02 -16.07 -19.23
CA SER A 420 -30.58 -15.14 -20.21
C SER A 420 -30.70 -13.74 -19.64
N PHE A 421 -30.26 -12.76 -20.42
CA PHE A 421 -30.27 -11.35 -20.04
C PHE A 421 -31.03 -10.48 -21.05
N TRP A 422 -31.64 -9.42 -20.52
CA TRP A 422 -32.27 -8.32 -21.21
C TRP A 422 -31.59 -7.02 -20.80
N ARG A 423 -31.96 -5.90 -21.43
CA ARG A 423 -31.49 -4.57 -21.01
C ARG A 423 -31.67 -4.36 -19.49
N GLY A 424 -30.59 -3.94 -18.83
CA GLY A 424 -30.51 -3.79 -17.36
C GLY A 424 -30.13 -5.08 -16.62
N GLY A 425 -29.99 -6.19 -17.33
CA GLY A 425 -29.46 -7.44 -16.81
C GLY A 425 -27.98 -7.33 -16.45
N ARG A 426 -27.58 -8.02 -15.39
CA ARG A 426 -26.23 -7.93 -14.80
C ARG A 426 -25.91 -9.12 -13.92
N ILE A 427 -24.63 -9.29 -13.63
CA ILE A 427 -24.17 -10.09 -12.51
C ILE A 427 -23.62 -9.16 -11.43
N GLU A 428 -23.95 -9.43 -10.18
CA GLU A 428 -23.59 -8.61 -9.03
C GLU A 428 -23.08 -9.49 -7.88
N MET A 429 -22.04 -9.03 -7.18
CA MET A 429 -21.60 -9.64 -5.92
C MET A 429 -21.15 -8.54 -4.95
N ASP A 430 -21.15 -8.85 -3.67
CA ASP A 430 -20.51 -8.03 -2.65
C ASP A 430 -19.66 -8.87 -1.68
N ASN A 431 -18.95 -8.20 -0.78
CA ASN A 431 -18.13 -8.84 0.24
C ASN A 431 -18.89 -9.20 1.53
N ILE A 432 -20.20 -8.94 1.59
CA ILE A 432 -21.02 -9.21 2.77
C ILE A 432 -21.58 -10.63 2.67
N GLN A 433 -20.86 -11.58 3.26
CA GLN A 433 -21.13 -13.01 3.14
C GLN A 433 -21.42 -13.62 4.51
N LYS A 434 -22.30 -14.62 4.52
CA LYS A 434 -22.71 -15.31 5.75
C LYS A 434 -21.50 -15.86 6.51
N GLY A 435 -21.28 -15.37 7.73
CA GLY A 435 -20.21 -15.83 8.61
C GLY A 435 -18.82 -15.28 8.27
N GLY A 436 -18.72 -14.23 7.43
CA GLY A 436 -17.47 -13.52 7.20
C GLY A 436 -16.94 -12.85 8.47
N THR A 437 -15.62 -12.95 8.70
CA THR A 437 -14.95 -12.46 9.91
C THR A 437 -14.04 -11.25 9.66
N GLY A 438 -13.84 -10.86 8.39
CA GLY A 438 -12.82 -9.91 7.96
C GLY A 438 -11.47 -10.55 7.64
N ASP A 439 -11.35 -11.88 7.70
CA ASP A 439 -10.07 -12.57 7.45
C ASP A 439 -9.93 -13.07 6.00
N ASP A 440 -10.99 -13.66 5.44
CA ASP A 440 -10.96 -14.21 4.08
C ASP A 440 -11.14 -13.12 3.03
N ASN A 441 -10.29 -13.11 2.00
CA ASN A 441 -10.36 -12.15 0.91
C ASN A 441 -11.46 -12.48 -0.13
N VAL A 442 -12.17 -11.45 -0.56
CA VAL A 442 -13.16 -11.41 -1.66
C VAL A 442 -12.56 -10.63 -2.82
N VAL A 443 -12.49 -11.24 -3.99
CA VAL A 443 -11.90 -10.63 -5.20
C VAL A 443 -12.97 -10.25 -6.24
N PHE A 444 -12.77 -9.10 -6.87
CA PHE A 444 -13.48 -8.62 -8.06
C PHE A 444 -12.49 -8.55 -9.22
N ASP A 445 -12.83 -9.21 -10.33
CA ASP A 445 -11.99 -9.43 -11.51
C ASP A 445 -12.94 -9.40 -12.74
N ALA A 446 -12.73 -10.26 -13.74
CA ALA A 446 -13.51 -10.31 -14.96
C ALA A 446 -14.66 -11.35 -14.98
N ILE A 447 -15.67 -11.07 -15.80
CA ILE A 447 -16.72 -12.01 -16.20
C ILE A 447 -16.81 -12.09 -17.73
N ALA A 448 -16.83 -13.31 -18.26
CA ALA A 448 -17.03 -13.57 -19.69
C ALA A 448 -18.44 -14.06 -19.96
N PHE A 449 -19.11 -13.39 -20.90
CA PHE A 449 -20.43 -13.72 -21.42
C PHE A 449 -20.27 -14.29 -22.83
N VAL A 450 -20.43 -15.61 -22.98
CA VAL A 450 -20.28 -16.29 -24.27
C VAL A 450 -21.68 -16.59 -24.84
N PRO A 451 -22.08 -16.01 -25.99
CA PRO A 451 -23.39 -16.27 -26.57
C PRO A 451 -23.65 -17.77 -26.75
N PHE A 452 -24.81 -18.25 -26.28
CA PHE A 452 -25.10 -19.67 -26.22
C PHE A 452 -26.59 -19.95 -26.45
N ASN A 453 -26.92 -21.03 -27.16
CA ASN A 453 -28.29 -21.25 -27.65
C ASN A 453 -29.08 -22.32 -26.87
N ARG A 454 -28.48 -22.98 -25.87
CA ARG A 454 -29.12 -24.05 -25.08
C ARG A 454 -28.99 -23.74 -23.60
N ALA A 455 -30.04 -24.04 -22.83
CA ALA A 455 -29.93 -24.01 -21.39
C ALA A 455 -29.00 -25.13 -20.91
N ASP A 456 -28.05 -24.77 -20.05
CA ASP A 456 -27.09 -25.64 -19.39
C ASP A 456 -26.91 -25.10 -17.96
N PRO A 457 -27.50 -25.74 -16.94
CA PRO A 457 -27.44 -25.26 -15.56
C PRO A 457 -25.99 -25.13 -15.03
N GLY A 458 -25.03 -25.81 -15.65
CA GLY A 458 -23.62 -25.73 -15.29
C GLY A 458 -23.32 -26.13 -13.85
N ALA A 459 -22.16 -25.70 -13.36
CA ALA A 459 -21.70 -26.02 -12.00
C ALA A 459 -22.50 -25.32 -10.90
N CYS A 460 -23.18 -24.21 -11.23
CA CYS A 460 -24.02 -23.44 -10.32
C CYS A 460 -25.47 -23.94 -10.27
N ALA A 461 -25.84 -24.89 -11.12
CA ALA A 461 -27.22 -25.36 -11.26
C ALA A 461 -28.23 -24.23 -11.53
N LEU A 462 -27.82 -23.22 -12.32
CA LEU A 462 -28.62 -22.04 -12.60
C LEU A 462 -29.94 -22.42 -13.27
N VAL A 463 -31.02 -21.85 -12.76
CA VAL A 463 -32.32 -21.83 -13.40
C VAL A 463 -32.34 -20.61 -14.29
N ASP A 464 -32.11 -20.83 -15.58
CA ASP A 464 -32.16 -19.79 -16.60
C ASP A 464 -33.53 -19.10 -16.56
N GLY A 465 -33.57 -17.90 -15.97
CA GLY A 465 -34.75 -17.30 -15.35
C GLY A 465 -36.06 -17.61 -16.09
N GLY A 466 -36.76 -18.66 -15.68
CA GLY A 466 -38.09 -19.00 -16.21
C GLY A 466 -38.20 -19.38 -17.71
N LEU A 467 -37.12 -19.74 -18.42
CA LEU A 467 -37.14 -20.17 -19.83
C LEU A 467 -36.82 -21.64 -20.08
#